data_AF-A0A5E4K3B2-F1
#
_entry.id   AF-A0A5E4K3B2-F1
#
_cell.length_a   1.000
_cell.length_b   1.000
_cell.length_c   1.000
_cell.angle_alpha   90.00
_cell.angle_beta   90.00
_cell.angle_gamma   90.00
#
_symmetry.space_group_name_H-M   'P 1'
#
loop_
_entity.id
_entity.type
_entity.pdbx_description
1 polymer ?
#
loop_
_entity_poly.entity_id
_entity_poly.type
_entity_poly.pdbx_seq_one_letter_code
_entity_poly.pdbx_strand_id
1 'polypeptide(L)'
;MTDAMQTREKIISIIKERGPILPVQIARETGLSILFASAFLSELYSEKEVNMSNIRVGSSPLYFISGQEPQLEKFSQYLKGKEKEAFIFLKEKKVLKDSALQPAIRVALKEIKDFAIPFQKNNEIFWRYFLIEELPEVETEIIEEIKIEPIKEESKVEEIVEDKGEIENVEKGKEISTKEKIQKRQKIVAKSKKPNKKKDENFFNKIKESLSKKGIEILDIKDFKNDEAILRVKKESKEELIFAFNKKKITEKEILKANKRASEEKMPYSIFSLGEAPKKLIDLISAIQNLSNIENIED
;
A
#
# COMPACT_ATOMS: atom_id res chain seq x y z
N MET A 1 37.68 12.58 10.65
CA MET A 1 37.24 11.16 10.59
C MET A 1 36.09 10.84 11.57
N THR A 2 35.55 11.82 12.30
CA THR A 2 34.62 11.61 13.44
C THR A 2 33.11 11.66 13.09
N ASP A 3 32.72 12.30 11.99
CA ASP A 3 31.29 12.58 11.70
C ASP A 3 30.50 11.35 11.19
N ALA A 4 31.12 10.51 10.36
CA ALA A 4 30.44 9.34 9.80
C ALA A 4 30.18 8.25 10.85
N MET A 5 31.14 7.97 11.73
CA MET A 5 30.98 6.98 12.81
C MET A 5 29.92 7.40 13.82
N GLN A 6 29.92 8.67 14.24
CA GLN A 6 28.89 9.23 15.11
C GLN A 6 27.49 9.16 14.48
N THR A 7 27.42 9.41 13.17
CA THR A 7 26.17 9.27 12.41
C THR A 7 25.65 7.83 12.40
N ARG A 8 26.54 6.85 12.20
CA ARG A 8 26.19 5.42 12.24
C ARG A 8 25.66 5.00 13.61
N GLU A 9 26.37 5.35 14.67
CA GLU A 9 25.94 5.07 16.05
C GLU A 9 24.58 5.69 16.37
N LYS A 10 24.36 6.94 15.93
CA LYS A 10 23.07 7.62 16.08
C LYS A 10 21.95 6.88 15.34
N ILE A 11 22.18 6.44 14.10
CA ILE A 11 21.19 5.68 13.32
C ILE A 11 20.84 4.37 14.03
N ILE A 12 21.85 3.64 14.53
CA ILE A 12 21.65 2.40 15.28
C ILE A 12 20.82 2.67 16.55
N SER A 13 21.13 3.74 17.31
CA SER A 13 20.36 4.12 18.50
C SER A 13 18.90 4.37 18.18
N ILE A 14 18.62 5.11 17.10
CA ILE A 14 17.25 5.39 16.64
C ILE A 14 16.51 4.08 16.33
N ILE A 15 17.15 3.14 15.62
CA ILE A 15 16.54 1.85 15.29
C ILE A 15 16.27 1.03 16.55
N LYS A 16 17.20 1.01 17.51
CA LYS A 16 17.01 0.32 18.80
C LYS A 16 15.79 0.83 19.55
N GLU A 17 15.61 2.15 19.60
CA GLU A 17 14.51 2.79 20.33
C GLU A 17 13.15 2.66 19.62
N ARG A 18 13.12 2.81 18.29
CA ARG A 18 11.86 2.91 17.52
C ARG A 18 11.41 1.61 16.85
N GLY A 19 12.31 0.64 16.73
CA GLY A 19 12.06 -0.59 15.99
C GLY A 19 12.26 -0.44 14.48
N PRO A 20 11.56 -1.27 13.68
CA PRO A 20 11.69 -1.23 12.23
C PRO A 20 11.36 0.16 11.65
N ILE A 21 12.27 0.69 10.84
CA ILE A 21 12.26 2.08 10.39
C ILE A 21 12.51 2.22 8.89
N LEU A 22 12.01 3.31 8.30
CA LEU A 22 12.22 3.70 6.92
C LEU A 22 13.38 4.71 6.79
N PRO A 23 14.09 4.74 5.65
CA PRO A 23 15.12 5.75 5.35
C PRO A 23 14.64 7.19 5.50
N VAL A 24 13.37 7.47 5.18
CA VAL A 24 12.79 8.82 5.34
C VAL A 24 12.70 9.25 6.81
N GLN A 25 12.46 8.31 7.72
CA GLN A 25 12.39 8.59 9.16
C GLN A 25 13.79 8.84 9.72
N ILE A 26 14.78 8.04 9.30
CA ILE A 26 16.19 8.29 9.61
C ILE A 26 16.64 9.67 9.12
N ALA A 27 16.36 10.01 7.86
CA ALA A 27 16.71 11.32 7.30
C ALA A 27 16.12 12.48 8.13
N ARG A 28 14.87 12.34 8.57
CA ARG A 28 14.20 13.34 9.41
C ARG A 28 14.86 13.50 10.79
N GLU A 29 15.24 12.41 11.43
CA GLU A 29 15.79 12.42 12.80
C GLU A 29 17.28 12.76 12.87
N THR A 30 18.01 12.48 11.79
CA THR A 30 19.44 12.79 11.66
C THR A 30 19.70 14.12 10.98
N GLY A 31 18.73 14.70 10.28
CA GLY A 31 18.91 15.88 9.44
C GLY A 31 19.61 15.59 8.10
N LEU A 32 19.87 14.31 7.80
CA LEU A 32 20.51 13.89 6.56
C LEU A 32 19.56 14.00 5.36
N SER A 33 20.15 14.02 4.15
CA SER A 33 19.38 13.76 2.94
C SER A 33 18.92 12.29 2.92
N ILE A 34 17.82 12.01 2.22
CA ILE A 34 17.30 10.64 2.10
C ILE A 34 18.29 9.71 1.38
N LEU A 35 19.10 10.27 0.47
CA LEU A 35 20.15 9.53 -0.22
C LEU A 35 21.25 9.10 0.75
N PHE A 36 21.69 10.00 1.63
CA PHE A 36 22.68 9.67 2.65
C PHE A 36 22.13 8.71 3.70
N ALA A 37 20.90 8.91 4.18
CA ALA A 37 20.24 7.97 5.08
C ALA A 37 20.15 6.56 4.46
N SER A 38 19.82 6.46 3.17
CA SER A 38 19.76 5.18 2.45
C SER A 38 21.15 4.55 2.27
N ALA A 39 22.18 5.36 2.03
CA ALA A 39 23.56 4.90 1.90
C ALA A 39 24.06 4.32 3.24
N PHE A 40 23.89 5.05 4.35
CA PHE A 40 24.25 4.56 5.68
C PHE A 40 23.49 3.28 6.04
N LEU A 41 22.18 3.21 5.81
CA LEU A 41 21.42 1.98 6.07
C LEU A 41 21.89 0.79 5.23
N SER A 42 22.28 1.03 3.97
CA SER A 42 22.82 -0.01 3.10
C SER A 42 24.20 -0.50 3.58
N GLU A 43 25.03 0.42 4.07
CA GLU A 43 26.33 0.12 4.68
C GLU A 43 26.15 -0.71 5.96
N LEU A 44 25.33 -0.24 6.90
CA LEU A 44 24.98 -0.96 8.14
C LEU A 44 24.42 -2.36 7.85
N TYR A 45 23.59 -2.51 6.82
CA TYR A 45 23.06 -3.80 6.38
C TYR A 45 24.16 -4.71 5.83
N SER A 46 25.07 -4.16 5.01
CA SER A 46 26.20 -4.91 4.46
C SER A 46 27.16 -5.42 5.54
N GLU A 47 27.28 -4.65 6.62
CA GLU A 47 28.08 -5.00 7.81
C GLU A 47 27.29 -5.84 8.83
N LYS A 48 26.04 -6.18 8.53
CA LYS A 48 25.13 -6.99 9.39
C LYS A 48 24.83 -6.35 10.75
N GLU A 49 24.98 -5.04 10.88
CA GLU A 49 24.58 -4.29 12.08
C GLU A 49 23.06 -4.09 12.13
N VAL A 50 22.41 -4.11 10.96
CA VAL A 50 20.95 -4.06 10.81
C VAL A 50 20.49 -5.11 9.80
N ASN A 51 19.24 -5.53 9.91
CA ASN A 51 18.53 -6.36 8.97
C ASN A 51 17.63 -5.51 8.07
N MET A 52 17.34 -6.02 6.88
CA MET A 52 16.43 -5.42 5.92
C MET A 52 15.22 -6.33 5.71
N SER A 53 14.02 -5.79 5.88
CA SER A 53 12.75 -6.47 5.67
C SER A 53 12.46 -6.67 4.18
N ASN A 54 11.79 -7.75 3.83
CA ASN A 54 11.25 -7.98 2.50
C ASN A 54 10.00 -7.12 2.22
N ILE A 55 9.22 -6.79 3.25
CA ILE A 55 8.09 -5.88 3.15
C ILE A 55 8.56 -4.47 2.78
N ARG A 56 7.78 -3.81 1.91
CA ARG A 56 8.04 -2.45 1.46
C ARG A 56 6.87 -1.54 1.78
N VAL A 57 7.19 -0.36 2.30
CA VAL A 57 6.25 0.76 2.40
C VAL A 57 6.51 1.68 1.21
N GLY A 58 5.58 1.68 0.26
CA GLY A 58 5.82 2.26 -1.06
C GLY A 58 6.94 1.50 -1.79
N SER A 59 8.06 2.17 -2.08
CA SER A 59 9.23 1.56 -2.72
C SER A 59 10.36 1.21 -1.74
N SER A 60 10.24 1.65 -0.48
CA SER A 60 11.32 1.56 0.50
C SER A 60 11.18 0.32 1.38
N PRO A 61 12.27 -0.43 1.64
CA PRO A 61 12.26 -1.48 2.65
C PRO A 61 12.31 -0.86 4.05
N LEU A 62 11.97 -1.68 5.05
CA LEU A 62 12.21 -1.39 6.46
C LEU A 62 13.57 -1.94 6.89
N TYR A 63 14.22 -1.23 7.80
CA TYR A 63 15.45 -1.68 8.46
C TYR A 63 15.19 -1.85 9.95
N PHE A 64 15.74 -2.90 10.54
CA PHE A 64 15.53 -3.24 11.95
C PHE A 64 16.76 -3.93 12.53
N ILE A 65 16.83 -4.08 13.85
CA ILE A 65 17.90 -4.85 14.51
C ILE A 65 17.35 -6.20 14.93
N SER A 66 18.19 -7.24 14.94
CA SER A 66 17.82 -8.58 15.40
C SER A 66 17.12 -8.54 16.77
N GLY A 67 16.02 -9.28 16.91
CA GLY A 67 15.13 -9.26 18.07
C GLY A 67 13.93 -8.32 17.93
N GLN A 68 13.90 -7.48 16.88
CA GLN A 68 12.76 -6.60 16.58
C GLN A 68 11.81 -7.17 15.53
N GLU A 69 12.01 -8.41 15.08
CA GLU A 69 11.16 -9.10 14.10
C GLU A 69 9.68 -9.04 14.47
N PRO A 70 9.25 -9.26 15.74
CA PRO A 70 7.84 -9.17 16.13
C PRO A 70 7.18 -7.84 15.77
N GLN A 71 7.95 -6.76 15.75
CA GLN A 71 7.44 -5.44 15.44
C GLN A 71 7.17 -5.22 13.95
N LEU A 72 7.61 -6.15 13.08
CA LEU A 72 7.29 -6.11 11.65
C LEU A 72 5.80 -6.38 11.39
N GLU A 73 5.11 -7.04 12.32
CA GLU A 73 3.69 -7.40 12.16
C GLU A 73 2.79 -6.17 11.94
N LYS A 74 3.11 -5.04 12.58
CA LYS A 74 2.35 -3.77 12.43
C LYS A 74 2.38 -3.23 10.98
N PHE A 75 3.34 -3.68 10.18
CA PHE A 75 3.47 -3.33 8.77
C PHE A 75 2.74 -4.31 7.84
N SER A 76 2.13 -5.38 8.34
CA SER A 76 1.34 -6.34 7.54
C SER A 76 0.20 -5.67 6.75
N GLN A 77 -0.26 -4.48 7.17
CA GLN A 77 -1.22 -3.67 6.43
C GLN A 77 -0.76 -3.29 5.01
N TYR A 78 0.54 -3.28 4.75
CA TYR A 78 1.13 -2.95 3.45
C TYR A 78 1.18 -4.15 2.48
N LEU A 79 0.87 -5.37 2.95
CA LEU A 79 0.72 -6.55 2.09
C LEU A 79 -0.50 -6.43 1.19
N LYS A 80 -0.42 -6.92 -0.04
CA LYS A 80 -1.48 -6.77 -1.05
C LYS A 80 -1.94 -8.10 -1.63
N GLY A 81 -3.23 -8.18 -1.95
CA GLY A 81 -3.83 -9.34 -2.61
C GLY A 81 -3.50 -10.65 -1.91
N LYS A 82 -2.89 -11.58 -2.64
CA LYS A 82 -2.56 -12.93 -2.16
C LYS A 82 -1.53 -12.97 -1.02
N GLU A 83 -0.66 -11.97 -0.91
CA GLU A 83 0.28 -11.87 0.22
C GLU A 83 -0.45 -11.64 1.54
N LYS A 84 -1.47 -10.79 1.53
CA LYS A 84 -2.28 -10.51 2.72
C LYS A 84 -3.12 -11.71 3.11
N GLU A 85 -3.74 -12.38 2.15
CA GLU A 85 -4.47 -13.63 2.39
C GLU A 85 -3.56 -14.71 2.99
N ALA A 86 -2.38 -14.92 2.40
CA ALA A 86 -1.40 -15.89 2.89
C ALA A 86 -0.92 -15.56 4.32
N PHE A 87 -0.66 -14.28 4.60
CA PHE A 87 -0.28 -13.83 5.94
C PHE A 87 -1.37 -14.11 6.98
N ILE A 88 -2.63 -13.76 6.70
CA ILE A 88 -3.75 -14.01 7.61
C ILE A 88 -3.88 -15.51 7.86
N PHE A 89 -3.86 -16.31 6.77
CA PHE A 89 -4.01 -17.75 6.87
C PHE A 89 -2.89 -18.41 7.70
N LEU A 90 -1.64 -17.99 7.48
CA LEU A 90 -0.51 -18.47 8.25
C LEU A 90 -0.57 -18.01 9.72
N LYS A 91 -1.00 -16.77 9.97
CA LYS A 91 -1.14 -16.22 11.33
C LYS A 91 -2.20 -16.97 12.15
N GLU A 92 -3.30 -17.36 11.52
CA GLU A 92 -4.39 -18.13 12.14
C GLU A 92 -3.98 -19.58 12.39
N LYS A 93 -3.51 -20.28 11.35
CA LYS A 93 -3.21 -21.71 11.42
C LYS A 93 -1.84 -22.03 12.01
N LYS A 94 -0.97 -21.03 12.20
CA LYS A 94 0.38 -21.13 12.79
C LYS A 94 1.40 -21.90 11.95
N VAL A 95 1.00 -23.04 11.40
CA VAL A 95 1.78 -23.90 10.51
C VAL A 95 0.91 -24.30 9.31
N LEU A 96 1.48 -24.22 8.11
CA LEU A 96 0.82 -24.63 6.87
C LEU A 96 1.69 -25.64 6.12
N LYS A 97 1.08 -26.71 5.60
CA LYS A 97 1.76 -27.68 4.73
C LYS A 97 1.76 -27.18 3.29
N ASP A 98 2.94 -26.99 2.67
CA ASP A 98 3.06 -26.38 1.33
C ASP A 98 2.20 -27.11 0.29
N SER A 99 2.24 -28.44 0.24
CA SER A 99 1.53 -29.23 -0.77
C SER A 99 0.00 -29.14 -0.68
N ALA A 100 -0.55 -28.75 0.47
CA ALA A 100 -1.98 -28.59 0.68
C ALA A 100 -2.49 -27.19 0.23
N LEU A 101 -1.59 -26.27 -0.09
CA LEU A 101 -1.94 -24.89 -0.40
C LEU A 101 -2.15 -24.67 -1.91
N GLN A 102 -3.05 -23.74 -2.23
CA GLN A 102 -3.23 -23.27 -3.60
C GLN A 102 -1.92 -22.69 -4.15
N PRO A 103 -1.59 -22.87 -5.45
CA PRO A 103 -0.37 -22.34 -6.06
C PRO A 103 -0.12 -20.85 -5.80
N ALA A 104 -1.18 -20.03 -5.82
CA ALA A 104 -1.08 -18.60 -5.56
C ALA A 104 -0.64 -18.29 -4.12
N ILE A 105 -1.14 -19.05 -3.13
CA ILE A 105 -0.77 -18.90 -1.72
C ILE A 105 0.66 -19.38 -1.48
N ARG A 106 1.09 -20.47 -2.13
CA ARG A 106 2.49 -20.92 -2.07
C ARG A 106 3.47 -19.87 -2.59
N VAL A 107 3.14 -19.21 -3.70
CA VAL A 107 3.94 -18.11 -4.22
C VAL A 107 3.93 -16.94 -3.26
N ALA A 108 2.76 -16.57 -2.73
CA ALA A 108 2.64 -15.49 -1.75
C ALA A 108 3.47 -15.73 -0.48
N LEU A 109 3.46 -16.93 0.08
CA LEU A 109 4.27 -17.31 1.25
C LEU A 109 5.77 -17.13 1.01
N LYS A 110 6.25 -17.40 -0.21
CA LYS A 110 7.65 -17.17 -0.60
C LYS A 110 8.02 -15.70 -0.66
N GLU A 111 7.07 -14.81 -0.91
CA GLU A 111 7.30 -13.36 -0.95
C GLU A 111 7.24 -12.72 0.45
N ILE A 112 6.43 -13.27 1.37
CA ILE A 112 6.29 -12.76 2.75
C ILE A 112 7.27 -13.38 3.75
N LYS A 113 8.56 -13.46 3.39
CA LYS A 113 9.61 -14.13 4.19
C LYS A 113 9.80 -13.55 5.59
N ASP A 114 9.39 -12.31 5.81
CA ASP A 114 9.44 -11.67 7.13
C ASP A 114 8.45 -12.32 8.11
N PHE A 115 7.42 -12.99 7.59
CA PHE A 115 6.35 -13.61 8.38
C PHE A 115 6.27 -15.12 8.22
N ALA A 116 6.72 -15.65 7.07
CA ALA A 116 6.64 -17.05 6.71
C ALA A 116 8.01 -17.71 6.66
N ILE A 117 8.28 -18.59 7.62
CA ILE A 117 9.54 -19.32 7.74
C ILE A 117 9.34 -20.75 7.20
N PRO A 118 9.99 -21.12 6.07
CA PRO A 118 9.91 -22.47 5.55
C PRO A 118 10.75 -23.43 6.38
N PHE A 119 10.25 -24.63 6.61
CA PHE A 119 10.99 -25.73 7.22
C PHE A 119 10.59 -27.07 6.59
N GLN A 120 11.47 -28.08 6.70
CA GLN A 120 11.22 -29.42 6.17
C GLN A 120 10.94 -30.41 7.31
N LYS A 121 9.89 -31.22 7.16
CA LYS A 121 9.57 -32.33 8.06
C LYS A 121 9.10 -33.51 7.22
N ASN A 122 9.65 -34.70 7.43
CA ASN A 122 9.30 -35.92 6.69
C ASN A 122 9.38 -35.75 5.15
N ASN A 123 10.42 -35.08 4.64
CA ASN A 123 10.60 -34.72 3.23
C ASN A 123 9.51 -33.80 2.63
N GLU A 124 8.65 -33.21 3.45
CA GLU A 124 7.63 -32.25 3.03
C GLU A 124 7.99 -30.83 3.51
N ILE A 125 7.56 -29.82 2.76
CA ILE A 125 7.78 -28.41 3.10
C ILE A 125 6.58 -27.90 3.90
N PHE A 126 6.88 -27.22 4.98
CA PHE A 126 5.92 -26.51 5.82
C PHE A 126 6.34 -25.05 5.96
N TRP A 127 5.35 -24.21 6.25
CA TRP A 127 5.53 -22.79 6.52
C TRP A 127 5.08 -22.52 7.94
N ARG A 128 5.94 -21.92 8.75
CA ARG A 128 5.65 -21.53 10.13
C ARG A 128 5.50 -20.02 10.22
N TYR A 129 4.57 -19.58 11.06
CA TYR A 129 4.45 -18.18 11.45
C TYR A 129 5.67 -17.75 12.27
N PHE A 130 6.27 -16.63 11.90
CA PHE A 130 7.56 -16.17 12.42
C PHE A 130 7.65 -16.01 13.95
N LEU A 131 6.55 -15.69 14.63
CA LEU A 131 6.51 -15.53 16.11
C LEU A 131 6.55 -16.84 16.91
N ILE A 132 6.53 -18.00 16.26
CA ILE A 132 6.51 -19.30 16.93
C ILE A 132 7.95 -19.78 17.14
N GLU A 133 8.56 -19.57 18.30
CA GLU A 133 9.97 -19.94 18.51
C GLU A 133 10.19 -21.46 18.52
N GLU A 134 9.33 -22.18 19.23
CA GLU A 134 9.34 -23.64 19.29
C GLU A 134 8.28 -24.19 18.36
N LEU A 135 8.70 -25.08 17.44
CA LEU A 135 7.73 -25.90 16.71
C LEU A 135 6.95 -26.67 17.78
N PRO A 136 5.62 -26.46 17.93
CA PRO A 136 4.86 -27.37 18.77
C PRO A 136 5.18 -28.77 18.27
N GLU A 137 5.35 -29.74 19.18
CA GLU A 137 5.37 -31.15 18.81
C GLU A 137 4.12 -31.34 17.94
N VAL A 138 4.33 -31.38 16.62
CA VAL A 138 3.23 -31.41 15.66
C VAL A 138 2.68 -32.83 15.74
N GLU A 139 1.91 -33.08 16.81
CA GLU A 139 0.79 -33.98 16.83
C GLU A 139 -0.11 -33.50 15.69
N THR A 140 0.11 -34.12 14.54
CA THR A 140 -0.86 -34.71 13.59
C THR A 140 -2.32 -34.21 13.50
N GLU A 141 -2.75 -33.14 14.15
CA GLU A 141 -4.17 -32.78 14.25
C GLU A 141 -4.58 -31.52 13.47
N ILE A 142 -3.66 -30.76 12.88
CA ILE A 142 -4.04 -29.62 12.02
C ILE A 142 -3.86 -29.96 10.54
N ILE A 143 -4.50 -31.05 10.10
CA ILE A 143 -4.83 -31.28 8.69
C ILE A 143 -6.36 -31.31 8.60
N GLU A 144 -6.98 -30.15 8.74
CA GLU A 144 -8.31 -29.98 8.17
C GLU A 144 -8.12 -29.63 6.68
N GLU A 145 -8.43 -30.61 5.83
CA GLU A 145 -8.75 -30.37 4.43
C GLU A 145 -9.95 -29.42 4.34
N ILE A 146 -9.71 -28.12 4.36
CA ILE A 146 -10.73 -27.17 3.90
C ILE A 146 -10.64 -27.16 2.37
N LYS A 147 -11.43 -28.03 1.73
CA LYS A 147 -11.85 -27.84 0.34
C LYS A 147 -12.65 -26.53 0.29
N ILE A 148 -11.96 -25.43 -0.02
CA ILE A 148 -12.64 -24.21 -0.42
C ILE A 148 -13.14 -24.47 -1.84
N GLU A 149 -14.43 -24.78 -1.96
CA GLU A 149 -15.11 -24.75 -3.25
C GLU A 149 -14.88 -23.39 -3.91
N PRO A 150 -14.66 -23.33 -5.24
CA PRO A 150 -14.50 -22.07 -5.92
C PRO A 150 -15.76 -21.24 -5.68
N ILE A 151 -15.60 -20.11 -5.00
CA ILE A 151 -16.67 -19.10 -4.90
C ILE A 151 -16.98 -18.69 -6.33
N LYS A 152 -18.09 -19.20 -6.83
CA LYS A 152 -18.73 -18.69 -8.04
C LYS A 152 -19.12 -17.25 -7.75
N GLU A 153 -18.73 -16.37 -8.67
CA GLU A 153 -19.38 -15.08 -8.84
C GLU A 153 -20.87 -15.33 -9.10
N GLU A 154 -21.67 -15.33 -8.03
CA GLU A 154 -23.10 -15.09 -8.13
C GLU A 154 -23.46 -13.96 -7.18
N SER A 155 -23.54 -12.79 -7.79
CA SER A 155 -24.39 -11.68 -7.43
C SER A 155 -25.73 -12.14 -6.87
N LYS A 156 -25.97 -11.88 -5.59
CA LYS A 156 -27.27 -11.50 -5.05
C LYS A 156 -27.07 -10.42 -4.01
N VAL A 157 -27.07 -9.18 -4.51
CA VAL A 157 -27.60 -8.04 -3.75
C VAL A 157 -29.11 -8.23 -3.84
N GLU A 158 -29.74 -8.59 -2.72
CA GLU A 158 -31.18 -8.40 -2.57
C GLU A 158 -31.43 -6.95 -2.16
N GLU A 159 -32.13 -6.26 -3.06
CA GLU A 159 -32.79 -4.99 -2.89
C GLU A 159 -33.66 -4.93 -1.64
N ILE A 160 -33.68 -3.75 -1.03
CA ILE A 160 -34.94 -3.17 -0.57
C ILE A 160 -35.28 -2.06 -1.57
N VAL A 161 -36.37 -2.30 -2.29
CA VAL A 161 -37.09 -1.48 -3.27
C VAL A 161 -37.84 -0.37 -2.51
N GLU A 162 -37.91 0.88 -3.00
CA GLU A 162 -39.03 1.53 -3.72
C GLU A 162 -38.63 3.01 -3.93
N ASP A 163 -39.00 3.77 -4.96
CA ASP A 163 -40.01 3.60 -6.01
C ASP A 163 -39.62 4.38 -7.29
N LYS A 164 -40.38 4.12 -8.35
CA LYS A 164 -40.17 4.34 -9.78
C LYS A 164 -40.55 5.74 -10.29
N GLY A 165 -40.02 6.05 -11.47
CA GLY A 165 -40.61 6.96 -12.46
C GLY A 165 -40.00 6.72 -13.84
N GLU A 166 -40.80 6.18 -14.76
CA GLU A 166 -40.51 5.85 -16.19
C GLU A 166 -40.14 7.11 -17.01
N ILE A 167 -39.46 7.04 -18.17
CA ILE A 167 -40.04 6.81 -19.51
C ILE A 167 -38.92 6.51 -20.55
N GLU A 168 -39.15 5.47 -21.36
CA GLU A 168 -38.87 5.21 -22.80
C GLU A 168 -38.21 6.32 -23.69
N ASN A 169 -37.59 6.12 -24.87
CA ASN A 169 -37.48 5.04 -25.87
C ASN A 169 -36.38 5.40 -26.91
N VAL A 170 -35.66 4.38 -27.46
CA VAL A 170 -35.36 4.12 -28.91
C VAL A 170 -34.45 5.14 -29.68
N GLU A 171 -33.41 4.79 -30.47
CA GLU A 171 -33.28 3.72 -31.48
C GLU A 171 -31.83 3.54 -32.04
N LYS A 172 -31.50 2.29 -32.43
CA LYS A 172 -30.64 1.73 -33.53
C LYS A 172 -29.42 2.54 -34.04
N GLY A 173 -28.25 1.97 -34.34
CA GLY A 173 -27.84 0.60 -34.68
C GLY A 173 -26.85 0.67 -35.87
N LYS A 174 -25.75 -0.13 -35.84
CA LYS A 174 -25.02 -0.73 -36.99
C LYS A 174 -23.68 -1.36 -36.56
N GLU A 175 -23.78 -2.65 -36.23
CA GLU A 175 -23.12 -3.82 -36.81
C GLU A 175 -21.82 -3.71 -37.68
N ILE A 176 -21.02 -4.78 -37.56
CA ILE A 176 -20.08 -5.44 -38.51
C ILE A 176 -18.56 -5.32 -38.23
N SER A 177 -18.06 -6.37 -37.54
CA SER A 177 -17.10 -7.39 -38.00
C SER A 177 -15.90 -7.01 -38.89
N THR A 178 -14.69 -7.39 -38.45
CA THR A 178 -13.71 -8.23 -39.20
C THR A 178 -12.50 -8.53 -38.31
N LYS A 179 -12.28 -9.79 -37.91
CA LYS A 179 -11.36 -10.80 -38.48
C LYS A 179 -9.84 -10.51 -38.35
N GLU A 180 -9.21 -11.48 -37.70
CA GLU A 180 -7.89 -12.08 -37.98
C GLU A 180 -6.60 -11.26 -37.71
N LYS A 181 -5.83 -11.73 -36.72
CA LYS A 181 -4.55 -12.45 -36.99
C LYS A 181 -3.91 -13.00 -35.72
N ILE A 182 -3.97 -14.33 -35.61
CA ILE A 182 -3.01 -15.14 -34.84
C ILE A 182 -1.86 -15.44 -35.80
N GLN A 183 -0.66 -14.93 -35.54
CA GLN A 183 0.58 -15.56 -36.00
C GLN A 183 1.62 -15.53 -34.89
N LYS A 184 1.86 -16.72 -34.33
CA LYS A 184 3.07 -17.07 -33.58
C LYS A 184 4.27 -16.92 -34.52
N ARG A 185 5.26 -16.12 -34.10
CA ARG A 185 6.65 -16.36 -34.46
C ARG A 185 7.54 -16.01 -33.27
N GLN A 186 8.04 -17.06 -32.62
CA GLN A 186 9.11 -16.98 -31.64
C GLN A 186 10.37 -16.41 -32.31
N LYS A 187 10.89 -15.32 -31.77
CA LYS A 187 12.33 -15.02 -31.79
C LYS A 187 12.73 -14.55 -30.38
N ILE A 188 13.43 -15.45 -29.71
CA ILE A 188 14.21 -15.19 -28.50
C ILE A 188 15.36 -14.27 -28.92
N VAL A 189 15.34 -13.02 -28.48
CA VAL A 189 16.52 -12.17 -28.36
C VAL A 189 16.41 -11.40 -27.05
N ALA A 190 17.36 -11.66 -26.17
CA ALA A 190 17.50 -11.03 -24.86
C ALA A 190 17.51 -9.50 -24.99
N LYS A 191 16.55 -8.83 -24.33
CA LYS A 191 16.63 -7.41 -23.98
C LYS A 191 16.42 -7.29 -22.48
N SER A 192 17.53 -7.08 -21.77
CA SER A 192 17.58 -6.63 -20.40
C SER A 192 16.75 -5.36 -20.24
N LYS A 193 15.57 -5.46 -19.60
CA LYS A 193 14.85 -4.28 -19.13
C LYS A 193 15.45 -3.86 -17.78
N LYS A 194 16.31 -2.84 -17.81
CA LYS A 194 16.59 -2.01 -16.62
C LYS A 194 15.26 -1.39 -16.15
N PRO A 195 14.87 -1.49 -14.87
CA PRO A 195 13.70 -0.79 -14.38
C PRO A 195 14.01 0.71 -14.28
N ASN A 196 13.14 1.50 -14.90
CA ASN A 196 13.21 2.95 -15.02
C ASN A 196 12.78 3.59 -13.68
N LYS A 197 13.68 3.59 -12.69
CA LYS A 197 13.44 4.06 -11.29
C LYS A 197 13.38 5.58 -11.08
N LYS A 198 13.47 6.40 -12.13
CA LYS A 198 13.73 7.86 -12.00
C LYS A 198 12.49 8.79 -11.95
N LYS A 199 11.25 8.28 -11.99
CA LYS A 199 10.06 9.16 -12.04
C LYS A 199 9.33 9.36 -10.70
N ASP A 200 9.47 8.44 -9.75
CA ASP A 200 8.62 8.45 -8.54
C ASP A 200 9.12 9.41 -7.44
N GLU A 201 10.43 9.70 -7.39
CA GLU A 201 11.02 10.64 -6.42
C GLU A 201 10.54 12.09 -6.62
N ASN A 202 10.23 12.48 -7.86
CA ASN A 202 9.85 13.86 -8.18
C ASN A 202 8.47 14.26 -7.64
N PHE A 203 7.53 13.31 -7.54
CA PHE A 203 6.16 13.62 -7.10
C PHE A 203 6.09 13.82 -5.59
N PHE A 204 6.69 12.90 -4.82
CA PHE A 204 6.72 13.01 -3.36
C PHE A 204 7.50 14.23 -2.88
N ASN A 205 8.64 14.55 -3.52
CA ASN A 205 9.42 15.73 -3.17
C ASN A 205 8.63 17.03 -3.35
N LYS A 206 7.80 17.13 -4.40
CA LYS A 206 6.91 18.29 -4.61
C LYS A 206 5.83 18.41 -3.55
N ILE A 207 5.26 17.29 -3.10
CA ILE A 207 4.30 17.29 -2.00
C ILE A 207 4.99 17.77 -0.72
N LYS A 208 6.16 17.21 -0.38
CA LYS A 208 6.93 17.60 0.80
C LYS A 208 7.29 19.09 0.79
N GLU A 209 7.79 19.60 -0.33
CA GLU A 209 8.11 21.02 -0.48
C GLU A 209 6.86 21.90 -0.29
N SER A 210 5.71 21.50 -0.85
CA SER A 210 4.45 22.24 -0.71
C SER A 210 3.91 22.24 0.72
N LEU A 211 4.09 21.13 1.45
CA LEU A 211 3.69 21.03 2.86
C LEU A 211 4.61 21.84 3.76
N SER A 212 5.93 21.76 3.54
CA SER A 212 6.91 22.57 4.28
C SER A 212 6.69 24.07 4.08
N LYS A 213 6.41 24.52 2.86
CA LYS A 213 6.06 25.94 2.58
C LYS A 213 4.79 26.39 3.31
N LYS A 214 3.86 25.48 3.57
CA LYS A 214 2.59 25.75 4.25
C LYS A 214 2.65 25.51 5.76
N GLY A 215 3.81 25.16 6.33
CA GLY A 215 3.95 24.84 7.74
C GLY A 215 3.17 23.61 8.20
N ILE A 216 2.90 22.67 7.27
CA ILE A 216 2.12 21.46 7.53
C ILE A 216 3.08 20.31 7.88
N GLU A 217 2.86 19.68 9.03
CA GLU A 217 3.66 18.54 9.50
C GLU A 217 3.04 17.21 9.06
N ILE A 218 3.81 16.30 8.49
CA ILE A 218 3.33 14.96 8.12
C ILE A 218 3.41 14.03 9.33
N LEU A 219 2.25 13.58 9.81
CA LEU A 219 2.15 12.61 10.91
C LEU A 219 2.31 11.18 10.40
N ASP A 220 1.60 10.84 9.31
CA ASP A 220 1.57 9.47 8.78
C ASP A 220 1.31 9.45 7.26
N ILE A 221 1.73 8.37 6.60
CA ILE A 221 1.51 8.13 5.16
C ILE A 221 0.59 6.91 5.06
N LYS A 222 -0.68 7.12 4.74
CA LYS A 222 -1.69 6.06 4.67
C LYS A 222 -1.63 5.24 3.40
N ASP A 223 -1.44 5.90 2.27
CA ASP A 223 -1.31 5.24 0.96
C ASP A 223 -0.38 6.08 0.09
N PHE A 224 0.43 5.41 -0.73
CA PHE A 224 1.29 6.08 -1.70
C PHE A 224 1.42 5.21 -2.94
N LYS A 225 0.95 5.76 -4.07
CA LYS A 225 1.02 5.20 -5.41
C LYS A 225 1.69 6.20 -6.34
N ASN A 226 2.03 5.77 -7.54
CA ASN A 226 2.71 6.61 -8.52
C ASN A 226 1.90 7.86 -8.90
N ASP A 227 0.57 7.81 -8.76
CA ASP A 227 -0.36 8.85 -9.15
C ASP A 227 -1.21 9.44 -8.02
N GLU A 228 -1.19 8.85 -6.82
CA GLU A 228 -1.94 9.33 -5.66
C GLU A 228 -1.20 9.09 -4.35
N ALA A 229 -1.32 10.00 -3.40
CA ALA A 229 -0.78 9.88 -2.05
C ALA A 229 -1.81 10.34 -1.03
N ILE A 230 -1.90 9.64 0.09
CA ILE A 230 -2.80 9.95 1.20
C ILE A 230 -1.96 10.12 2.45
N LEU A 231 -1.96 11.32 2.99
CA LEU A 231 -1.12 11.72 4.11
C LEU A 231 -2.02 12.14 5.26
N ARG A 232 -1.74 11.69 6.47
CA ARG A 232 -2.28 12.30 7.69
C ARG A 232 -1.31 13.40 8.10
N VAL A 233 -1.82 14.62 8.22
CA VAL A 233 -0.99 15.78 8.53
C VAL A 233 -1.56 16.57 9.69
N LYS A 234 -0.70 17.38 10.31
CA LYS A 234 -1.05 18.34 11.35
C LYS A 234 -0.85 19.75 10.82
N LYS A 235 -1.92 20.54 10.83
CA LYS A 235 -1.91 21.96 10.47
C LYS A 235 -2.48 22.75 11.64
N GLU A 236 -1.67 23.65 12.23
CA GLU A 236 -2.11 24.58 13.29
C GLU A 236 -2.89 23.90 14.44
N SER A 237 -2.47 22.68 14.83
CA SER A 237 -3.09 21.83 15.87
C SER A 237 -4.36 21.04 15.47
N LYS A 238 -4.79 21.08 14.21
CA LYS A 238 -5.83 20.19 13.68
C LYS A 238 -5.21 19.12 12.79
N GLU A 239 -5.73 17.90 12.92
CA GLU A 239 -5.35 16.80 12.03
C GLU A 239 -6.29 16.76 10.82
N GLU A 240 -5.71 16.64 9.64
CA GLU A 240 -6.46 16.48 8.38
C GLU A 240 -5.82 15.42 7.49
N LEU A 241 -6.63 14.87 6.57
CA LEU A 241 -6.14 14.01 5.50
C LEU A 241 -5.82 14.82 4.25
N ILE A 242 -4.62 14.68 3.71
CA ILE A 242 -4.25 15.24 2.42
C ILE A 242 -4.26 14.15 1.37
N PHE A 243 -5.11 14.33 0.35
CA PHE A 243 -5.15 13.53 -0.86
C PHE A 243 -4.39 14.26 -1.96
N ALA A 244 -3.16 13.84 -2.25
CA ALA A 244 -2.34 14.43 -3.30
C ALA A 244 -2.38 13.58 -4.57
N PHE A 245 -2.75 14.17 -5.71
CA PHE A 245 -2.81 13.51 -7.00
C PHE A 245 -1.72 14.03 -7.95
N ASN A 246 -1.04 13.11 -8.65
CA ASN A 246 -0.05 13.40 -9.68
C ASN A 246 -0.74 13.76 -11.01
N LYS A 247 -1.73 14.66 -10.94
CA LYS A 247 -2.53 15.11 -12.06
C LYS A 247 -2.58 16.63 -12.07
N LYS A 248 -2.62 17.21 -13.27
CA LYS A 248 -2.75 18.66 -13.45
C LYS A 248 -4.16 19.17 -13.21
N LYS A 249 -5.17 18.30 -13.34
CA LYS A 249 -6.58 18.62 -13.17
C LYS A 249 -7.22 17.54 -12.31
N ILE A 250 -8.02 17.98 -11.35
CA ILE A 250 -8.86 17.12 -10.52
C ILE A 250 -10.25 17.04 -11.11
N THR A 251 -10.83 15.85 -11.07
CA THR A 251 -12.18 15.50 -11.53
C THR A 251 -13.09 15.21 -10.34
N GLU A 252 -14.41 15.31 -10.55
CA GLU A 252 -15.41 15.03 -9.51
C GLU A 252 -15.26 13.64 -8.90
N LYS A 253 -14.89 12.63 -9.70
CA LYS A 253 -14.65 11.26 -9.23
C LYS A 253 -13.56 11.19 -8.15
N GLU A 254 -12.52 11.99 -8.27
CA GLU A 254 -11.41 12.02 -7.31
C GLU A 254 -11.83 12.73 -6.03
N ILE A 255 -12.67 13.77 -6.13
CA ILE A 255 -13.24 14.48 -4.98
C ILE A 255 -14.18 13.53 -4.21
N LEU A 256 -15.06 12.81 -4.91
CA LEU A 256 -15.95 11.83 -4.28
C LEU A 256 -15.18 10.69 -3.61
N LYS A 257 -14.10 10.21 -4.23
CA LYS A 257 -13.21 9.20 -3.64
C LYS A 257 -12.53 9.71 -2.37
N ALA A 258 -12.03 10.95 -2.40
CA ALA A 258 -11.42 11.59 -1.24
C ALA A 258 -12.45 11.80 -0.11
N ASN A 259 -13.65 12.30 -0.45
CA ASN A 259 -14.73 12.51 0.50
C ASN A 259 -15.15 11.19 1.18
N LYS A 260 -15.41 10.14 0.40
CA LYS A 260 -15.80 8.82 0.94
C LYS A 260 -14.80 8.30 1.97
N ARG A 261 -13.51 8.33 1.64
CA ARG A 261 -12.44 7.89 2.55
C ARG A 261 -12.27 8.80 3.77
N ALA A 262 -12.46 10.11 3.61
CA ALA A 262 -12.39 11.05 4.73
C ALA A 262 -13.59 10.89 5.69
N SER A 263 -14.79 10.65 5.15
CA SER A 263 -16.00 10.37 5.92
C SER A 263 -15.89 9.05 6.70
N GLU A 264 -15.31 8.00 6.11
CA GLU A 264 -15.03 6.73 6.80
C GLU A 264 -14.16 6.95 8.05
N GLU A 265 -13.23 7.91 8.01
CA GLU A 265 -12.33 8.22 9.11
C GLU A 265 -12.77 9.40 9.99
N LYS A 266 -13.92 10.03 9.67
CA LYS A 266 -14.45 11.22 10.36
C LYS A 266 -13.42 12.35 10.52
N MET A 267 -12.56 12.53 9.51
CA MET A 267 -11.53 13.57 9.52
C MET A 267 -11.76 14.60 8.39
N PRO A 268 -11.41 15.88 8.62
CA PRO A 268 -11.39 16.86 7.53
C PRO A 268 -10.32 16.47 6.50
N TYR A 269 -10.53 16.85 5.26
CA TYR A 269 -9.60 16.53 4.19
C TYR A 269 -9.34 17.70 3.25
N SER A 270 -8.17 17.68 2.63
CA SER A 270 -7.71 18.64 1.64
C SER A 270 -7.18 17.88 0.41
N ILE A 271 -7.42 18.40 -0.79
CA ILE A 271 -6.93 17.82 -2.04
C ILE A 271 -5.79 18.65 -2.61
N PHE A 272 -4.69 17.98 -2.96
CA PHE A 272 -3.51 18.57 -3.57
C PHE A 272 -3.37 18.03 -5.00
N SER A 273 -3.03 18.89 -5.95
CA SER A 273 -2.78 18.48 -7.34
C SER A 273 -1.58 19.23 -7.90
N LEU A 274 -0.99 18.74 -8.99
CA LEU A 274 0.19 19.37 -9.62
C LEU A 274 -0.16 20.59 -10.49
N GLY A 275 -1.45 20.87 -10.71
CA GLY A 275 -1.90 22.02 -11.48
C GLY A 275 -2.99 22.80 -10.75
N GLU A 276 -3.43 23.87 -11.39
CA GLU A 276 -4.54 24.66 -10.88
C GLU A 276 -5.87 23.93 -11.07
N ALA A 277 -6.73 24.02 -10.06
CA ALA A 277 -8.09 23.54 -10.17
C ALA A 277 -8.81 24.30 -11.29
N PRO A 278 -9.60 23.61 -12.14
CA PRO A 278 -10.39 24.30 -13.16
C PRO A 278 -11.28 25.39 -12.53
N LYS A 279 -11.36 26.57 -13.15
CA LYS A 279 -12.17 27.70 -12.63
C LYS A 279 -13.60 27.28 -12.28
N LYS A 280 -14.24 26.49 -13.16
CA LYS A 280 -15.57 25.89 -12.91
C LYS A 280 -15.66 25.10 -11.61
N LEU A 281 -14.61 24.37 -11.26
CA LEU A 281 -14.57 23.58 -10.03
C LEU A 281 -14.40 24.47 -8.79
N ILE A 282 -13.59 25.52 -8.89
CA ILE A 282 -13.42 26.52 -7.82
C ILE A 282 -14.75 27.24 -7.57
N ASP A 283 -15.41 27.69 -8.64
CA ASP A 283 -16.71 28.37 -8.58
C ASP A 283 -17.77 27.45 -7.96
N LEU A 284 -17.77 26.15 -8.31
CA LEU A 284 -18.67 25.16 -7.73
C LEU A 284 -18.41 24.96 -6.22
N ILE A 285 -17.15 24.82 -5.80
CA ILE A 285 -16.80 24.69 -4.37
C ILE A 285 -17.28 25.92 -3.59
N SER A 286 -17.07 27.13 -4.14
CA SER A 286 -17.53 28.37 -3.52
C SER A 286 -19.05 28.46 -3.44
N ALA A 287 -19.78 27.95 -4.44
CA ALA A 287 -21.24 27.94 -4.43
C ALA A 287 -21.79 26.94 -3.42
N ILE A 288 -21.20 25.75 -3.33
CA ILE A 288 -21.63 24.69 -2.40
C ILE A 288 -21.37 25.10 -0.94
N GLN A 289 -20.33 25.89 -0.64
CA GLN A 289 -20.04 26.35 0.72
C GLN A 289 -21.19 27.13 1.37
N ASN A 290 -22.02 27.81 0.57
CA ASN A 290 -23.17 28.60 1.04
C ASN A 290 -24.53 27.96 0.73
N LEU A 291 -24.55 26.73 0.21
CA LEU A 291 -25.78 26.01 -0.13
C LEU A 291 -26.37 25.37 1.14
N SER A 292 -27.60 25.73 1.49
CA SER A 292 -28.27 25.23 2.69
C SER A 292 -28.89 23.84 2.49
N ASN A 293 -29.68 23.64 1.42
CA ASN A 293 -30.25 22.36 1.03
C ASN A 293 -30.64 22.37 -0.46
N ILE A 294 -30.80 21.20 -1.06
CA ILE A 294 -31.47 21.00 -2.35
C ILE A 294 -32.66 20.08 -2.09
N GLU A 295 -33.87 20.57 -2.32
CA GLU A 295 -35.10 19.82 -2.14
C GLU A 295 -35.74 19.56 -3.51
N ASN A 296 -36.26 18.34 -3.70
CA ASN A 296 -37.05 18.00 -4.86
C ASN A 296 -38.48 18.45 -4.59
N ILE A 297 -39.08 19.17 -5.55
CA ILE A 297 -40.51 19.46 -5.52
C ILE A 297 -41.20 18.25 -6.12
N GLU A 298 -41.92 17.49 -5.29
CA GLU A 298 -42.86 16.47 -5.77
C GLU A 298 -44.10 17.19 -6.31
N ASP A 299 -44.49 16.86 -7.54
CA ASP A 299 -45.78 17.26 -8.13
C ASP A 299 -46.89 16.30 -7.70
#